data_AF-A0A6C2D092-F1
#
_entry.id   AF-A0A6C2D092-F1
#
_cell.length_a   1.000
_cell.length_b   1.000
_cell.length_c   1.000
_cell.angle_alpha   90.00
_cell.angle_beta   90.00
_cell.angle_gamma   90.00
#
_symmetry.space_group_name_H-M   'P 1'
#
loop_
_entity.id
_entity.type
_entity.pdbx_description
1 polymer ?
#
loop_
_entity_poly.entity_id
_entity_poly.type
_entity_poly.pdbx_seq_one_letter_code
_entity_poly.pdbx_strand_id
1 'polypeptide(L)' 'MSKLFKVCLDIEGNDRGLAVTTVAASNSDEAIEKAKNHVGVTNQNVKPRTLIIKGVKEVGEKGCLTDQYIPREWM' A
#
# COMPACT_ATOMS: atom_id res chain seq x y z
N MET A 1 -13.69 -14.06 3.38
CA MET A 1 -13.78 -13.36 2.08
C MET A 1 -12.60 -12.43 1.95
N SER A 2 -12.03 -12.29 0.76
CA SER A 2 -10.93 -11.34 0.53
C SER A 2 -11.48 -9.93 0.40
N LYS A 3 -10.92 -8.99 1.16
CA LYS A 3 -11.25 -7.57 1.11
C LYS A 3 -10.17 -6.80 0.36
N LEU A 4 -10.51 -5.61 -0.11
CA LEU A 4 -9.56 -4.68 -0.72
C LEU A 4 -9.05 -3.73 0.37
N PHE A 5 -7.74 -3.61 0.44
CA PHE A 5 -7.05 -2.69 1.34
C PHE A 5 -6.23 -1.72 0.53
N LYS A 6 -6.34 -0.42 0.84
CA LYS A 6 -5.34 0.57 0.45
C LYS A 6 -4.25 0.60 1.50
N VAL A 7 -3.01 0.59 1.04
CA VAL A 7 -1.82 0.70 1.88
C VAL A 7 -0.99 1.88 1.37
N CYS A 8 -0.67 2.79 2.28
CA CYS A 8 0.22 3.92 2.02
C CYS A 8 1.61 3.60 2.58
N LEU A 9 2.57 3.56 1.68
CA LEU A 9 3.97 3.26 1.91
C LEU A 9 4.78 4.54 1.67
N ASP A 10 5.52 4.95 2.68
CA ASP A 10 6.55 5.97 2.56
C ASP A 10 7.88 5.27 2.32
N ILE A 11 8.49 5.57 1.18
CA ILE A 11 9.72 4.91 0.74
C ILE A 11 10.85 5.91 0.91
N GLU A 12 11.76 5.62 1.84
CA GLU A 12 12.90 6.50 2.11
C GLU A 12 13.77 6.68 0.85
N GLY A 13 13.98 7.94 0.44
CA GLY A 13 14.72 8.28 -0.79
C GLY A 13 13.90 8.13 -2.08
N ASN A 14 12.58 7.99 -2.00
CA ASN A 14 11.69 8.18 -3.15
C ASN A 14 11.36 9.67 -3.29
N ASP A 15 12.01 10.33 -4.25
CA ASP A 15 11.75 11.74 -4.61
C ASP A 15 10.28 11.98 -5.01
N ARG A 16 9.55 10.92 -5.40
CA ARG A 16 8.13 10.96 -5.77
C ARG A 16 7.17 10.91 -4.58
N GLY A 17 7.65 10.82 -3.34
CA GLY A 17 6.83 10.86 -2.12
C GLY A 17 6.15 9.53 -1.76
N LEU A 18 4.94 9.63 -1.20
CA LEU A 18 4.12 8.51 -0.71
C LEU A 18 3.63 7.61 -1.85
N ALA A 19 3.87 6.30 -1.73
CA ALA A 19 3.35 5.28 -2.64
C ALA A 19 2.06 4.68 -2.06
N VAL A 20 0.94 4.82 -2.77
CA VAL A 20 -0.33 4.20 -2.39
C VAL A 20 -0.63 3.03 -3.32
N THR A 21 -0.83 1.85 -2.75
CA THR A 21 -1.20 0.64 -3.49
C THR A 21 -2.48 0.03 -2.94
N THR A 22 -3.26 -0.61 -3.81
CA THR A 22 -4.48 -1.33 -3.42
C THR A 22 -4.24 -2.82 -3.60
N VAL A 23 -4.45 -3.60 -2.54
CA VAL A 23 -4.20 -5.05 -2.53
C VAL A 23 -5.40 -5.81 -2.00
N ALA A 24 -5.63 -7.00 -2.55
CA ALA A 24 -6.63 -7.92 -2.02
C ALA A 24 -5.99 -8.80 -0.93
N ALA A 25 -6.53 -8.74 0.27
CA ALA A 25 -6.06 -9.48 1.43
C ALA A 25 -7.22 -9.89 2.34
N SER A 26 -6.98 -10.82 3.25
CA SER A 26 -7.98 -11.28 4.22
C SER A 26 -7.99 -10.39 5.47
N ASN A 27 -6.88 -9.72 5.75
CA ASN A 27 -6.68 -8.81 6.88
C ASN A 27 -5.64 -7.73 6.54
N SER A 28 -5.51 -6.74 7.41
CA SER A 28 -4.60 -5.60 7.22
C SER A 28 -3.13 -5.98 7.22
N ASP A 29 -2.73 -7.02 7.95
CA ASP A 29 -1.33 -7.45 8.05
C ASP A 29 -0.87 -8.11 6.74
N GLU A 30 -1.69 -9.02 6.20
CA GLU A 30 -1.50 -9.64 4.89
C GLU A 30 -1.52 -8.59 3.77
N ALA A 31 -2.34 -7.54 3.90
CA ALA A 31 -2.33 -6.42 2.97
C ALA A 31 -0.98 -5.67 3.00
N ILE A 32 -0.43 -5.40 4.18
CA ILE A 32 0.85 -4.73 4.35
C ILE A 32 1.98 -5.56 3.73
N GLU A 33 2.03 -6.87 3.98
CA GLU A 33 3.07 -7.74 3.41
C GLU A 33 2.99 -7.80 1.89
N LYS A 34 1.78 -7.96 1.33
CA LYS A 34 1.56 -7.93 -0.12
C LYS A 34 1.95 -6.59 -0.73
N ALA A 35 1.62 -5.49 -0.06
CA ALA A 35 1.94 -4.14 -0.52
C ALA A 35 3.47 -3.89 -0.50
N LYS A 36 4.16 -4.30 0.56
CA LYS A 36 5.63 -4.24 0.65
C LYS A 36 6.29 -5.05 -0.45
N ASN A 37 5.82 -6.28 -0.68
CA ASN A 37 6.38 -7.14 -1.73
C ASN A 37 6.11 -6.56 -3.13
N HIS A 38 4.90 -6.08 -3.40
CA HIS A 38 4.56 -5.45 -4.68
C HIS A 38 5.44 -4.24 -4.99
N VAL A 39 5.60 -3.33 -4.02
CA VAL A 39 6.45 -2.13 -4.18
C VAL A 39 7.94 -2.48 -4.20
N GLY A 40 8.37 -3.45 -3.39
CA GLY A 40 9.76 -3.94 -3.35
C GLY A 40 10.19 -4.64 -4.64
N VAL A 41 9.32 -5.45 -5.25
CA VAL A 41 9.56 -6.12 -6.55
C VAL A 41 9.67 -5.09 -7.68
N THR A 42 8.88 -4.01 -7.63
CA THR A 42 8.93 -2.93 -8.64
C THR A 42 10.22 -2.09 -8.51
N ASN A 43 10.94 -2.20 -7.39
CA ASN A 43 12.09 -1.37 -7.05
C ASN A 43 13.41 -2.17 -6.93
N GLN A 44 13.53 -3.29 -7.67
CA GLN A 44 14.70 -4.18 -7.66
C GLN A 44 16.04 -3.53 -8.05
N ASN A 45 16.03 -2.30 -8.57
CA ASN A 45 17.23 -1.62 -9.07
C ASN A 45 17.84 -0.60 -8.09
N VAL A 46 17.36 -0.54 -6.84
CA VAL A 46 17.80 0.44 -5.86
C VAL A 46 18.00 -0.22 -4.50
N LYS A 47 19.08 0.16 -3.81
CA LYS A 47 19.49 -0.30 -2.46
C LYS A 47 18.28 -0.49 -1.52
N PRO A 48 18.34 -1.38 -0.52
CA PRO A 48 17.23 -1.59 0.42
C PRO A 48 16.81 -0.24 1.02
N ARG A 49 15.66 0.27 0.57
CA ARG A 49 15.06 1.51 1.08
C ARG A 49 14.20 1.15 2.27
N THR A 50 14.26 1.95 3.32
CA THR A 50 13.36 1.83 4.46
C THR A 50 11.92 2.05 3.98
N LEU A 51 11.07 1.04 4.12
CA LEU A 51 9.64 1.11 3.82
C LEU A 51 8.89 1.38 5.13
N ILE A 52 8.32 2.57 5.26
CA ILE A 52 7.52 2.96 6.42
C ILE A 52 6.04 2.89 6.03
N ILE A 53 5.24 2.16 6.79
CA ILE A 53 3.78 2.13 6.58
C ILE A 53 3.18 3.37 7.24
N LYS A 54 2.58 4.25 6.44
CA LYS A 54 1.87 5.44 6.93
C LYS A 54 0.42 5.13 7.29
N GLY A 55 -0.19 4.18 6.58
CA GLY A 55 -1.57 3.82 6.83
C GLY A 55 -2.04 2.60 6.03
N VAL A 56 -3.05 1.93 6.59
CA VAL A 56 -3.79 0.84 5.94
C VAL A 56 -5.28 1.06 6.17
N LYS A 57 -6.09 0.96 5.12
CA LYS A 57 -7.54 1.15 5.19
C LYS A 57 -8.24 0.12 4.32
N GLU A 58 -9.25 -0.51 4.88
CA GLU A 58 -10.18 -1.36 4.14
C GLU A 58 -11.06 -0.47 3.25
N VAL A 59 -11.04 -0.71 1.93
CA VAL A 59 -11.72 0.11 0.93
C VAL A 59 -12.80 -0.66 0.16
N GLY A 60 -13.22 -1.83 0.67
CA GLY A 60 -14.35 -2.58 0.12
C GLY A 60 -14.06 -4.06 -0.08
N GLU A 61 -15.00 -4.73 -0.74
CA GLU A 61 -14.88 -6.15 -1.09
C GLU A 61 -14.34 -6.34 -2.51
N LYS A 62 -13.64 -7.46 -2.74
CA LYS A 62 -12.91 -7.75 -3.98
C LYS A 62 -13.77 -7.52 -5.23
N GLY A 63 -13.39 -6.51 -6.03
CA GLY A 63 -14.03 -6.21 -7.33
C GLY A 63 -14.82 -4.90 -7.39
N CYS A 64 -15.04 -4.20 -6.27
CA CYS A 64 -15.69 -2.88 -6.25
C CYS A 64 -14.81 -1.87 -5.49
N LEU A 65 -14.08 -1.06 -6.25
CA LEU A 65 -13.21 -0.01 -5.73
C LEU A 65 -14.10 1.21 -5.42
N THR A 66 -14.59 1.33 -4.19
CA THR A 66 -15.54 2.39 -3.80
C THR A 66 -14.84 3.70 -3.44
N ASP A 67 -13.54 3.66 -3.16
CA ASP A 67 -12.78 4.82 -2.74
C ASP A 67 -11.53 4.97 -3.61
N GLN A 68 -11.51 5.93 -4.54
CA GLN A 68 -10.33 6.23 -5.38
C GLN A 68 -9.37 7.22 -4.71
N TYR A 69 -9.75 7.85 -3.61
CA TYR A 69 -8.96 8.91 -2.99
C TYR A 69 -7.96 8.37 -1.96
N ILE A 70 -6.84 9.08 -1.82
CA ILE A 70 -5.91 8.87 -0.70
C ILE A 70 -6.54 9.61 0.49
N PRO A 71 -6.80 8.93 1.63
CA PRO A 71 -7.30 9.60 2.82
C PRO A 71 -6.41 10.79 3.18
N ARG A 72 -6.99 11.98 3.42
CA ARG A 72 -6.24 13.19 3.79
C ARG A 72 -5.41 13.03 5.06
N GLU A 73 -5.86 12.16 5.95
CA GLU A 73 -5.16 11.71 7.16
C GLU A 73 -3.80 11.04 6.88
N TRP A 74 -3.49 10.70 5.62
CA TRP A 74 -2.21 10.13 5.21
C TRP A 74 -1.32 11.12 4.44
N MET A 75 -1.79 12.34 4.15
CA MET A 75 -1.03 13.45 3.54
C MET A 75 -0.55 14.42 4.62
#